data_AF-A0A0J5QAA9-F1
#
_entry.id   AF-A0A0J5QAA9-F1
#
_cell.length_a   1.000
_cell.length_b   1.000
_cell.length_c   1.000
_cell.angle_alpha   90.00
_cell.angle_beta   90.00
_cell.angle_gamma   90.00
#
_symmetry.space_group_name_H-M   'P 1'
#
loop_
_entity.id
_entity.type
_entity.pdbx_description
1 polymer ?
#
loop_
_entity_poly.entity_id
_entity_poly.type
_entity_poly.pdbx_seq_one_letter_code
_entity_poly.pdbx_strand_id
1 'polypeptide(L)'
;MTPDDQTKTYGELFSFDGSAFTATGLLFADVVTALSLSSDGAAADAGVAGAPYDITAAAAVGAGLDNYAITYGTGALDVTPAPLIVTPDDQTKTYGELFSFDGSAFTATGLLFADVVTALSLSSDGAAADAGVAGAPYDITAAAAVGAGLDNYAITYGTGALDVTPAPLIVTPDDQTKTYGELFSFDGSAFTATGLLFADVVTALSLSSDGAAADAGVAGAPYDITAAAAVGAGLDNYAITYGTGALDVTPAPLIVTPDDQTKTYGELFSFDGSAFTATGLLFADVVTALSLSSDGAAADAGVAGAPYDITAAAAVGAGLDNYAITYGTGALDVTGGPVPEQPLPLAMEAPASNPSDDLQTSLTRGGEAAVEDAGDTLTLVQSFAATLEIAADACAQNLSDADRYLACLSDALDDFANELDAISTDLPPGLENVARIVRTARVQTDRARARANTRLAGATTDAQRDAIRRDALSEARAAVSTASSEIRKAISFARADDPELVSLQSATVTTIAAAVDSVGIKLSRAVGL
;
A
#
# COMPACT_ATOMS: atom_id res chain seq x y z
N MET A 1 7.47 56.53 74.48
CA MET A 1 8.34 55.95 73.43
C MET A 1 7.58 54.80 72.83
N THR A 2 7.50 54.72 71.50
CA THR A 2 6.71 53.70 70.82
C THR A 2 7.61 53.01 69.81
N PRO A 3 7.73 51.67 69.81
CA PRO A 3 8.42 50.94 68.75
C PRO A 3 7.81 51.29 67.38
N ASP A 4 8.66 51.33 66.35
CA ASP A 4 8.16 51.49 64.98
C ASP A 4 7.60 50.15 64.48
N ASP A 5 6.55 50.19 63.67
CA ASP A 5 5.98 48.98 63.06
C ASP A 5 7.00 48.30 62.14
N GLN A 6 6.99 46.97 62.14
CA GLN A 6 7.93 46.13 61.41
C GLN A 6 7.19 45.08 60.58
N THR A 7 7.91 44.47 59.64
CA THR A 7 7.39 43.36 58.83
C THR A 7 8.48 42.31 58.64
N LYS A 8 8.07 41.05 58.55
CA LYS A 8 8.91 39.94 58.11
C LYS A 8 8.13 38.99 57.21
N THR A 9 8.80 38.01 56.60
CA THR A 9 8.13 36.89 55.94
C THR A 9 8.09 35.66 56.85
N TYR A 10 7.02 34.87 56.79
CA TYR A 10 6.92 33.61 57.51
C TYR A 10 8.12 32.70 57.20
N GLY A 11 8.67 32.03 58.21
CA GLY A 11 9.93 31.28 58.10
C GLY A 11 11.19 32.08 58.42
N GLU A 12 11.12 33.40 58.45
CA GLU A 12 12.25 34.25 58.80
C GLU A 12 12.27 34.57 60.30
N LEU A 13 13.46 34.45 60.91
CA LEU A 13 13.70 34.96 62.26
C LEU A 13 13.90 36.48 62.18
N PHE A 14 13.09 37.24 62.94
CA PHE A 14 13.26 38.68 63.05
C PHE A 14 14.08 39.02 64.30
N SER A 15 15.06 39.92 64.18
CA SER A 15 15.90 40.36 65.29
C SER A 15 15.81 41.88 65.46
N PHE A 16 15.50 42.33 66.68
CA PHE A 16 15.51 43.74 67.01
C PHE A 16 16.92 44.22 67.36
N ASP A 17 17.36 45.33 66.78
CA ASP A 17 18.62 46.00 67.14
C ASP A 17 18.44 47.06 68.26
N GLY A 18 17.19 47.29 68.68
CA GLY A 18 16.81 48.24 69.72
C GLY A 18 16.72 49.70 69.26
N SER A 19 16.91 49.99 67.97
CA SER A 19 16.95 51.36 67.43
C SER A 19 15.65 51.84 66.77
N ALA A 20 14.77 50.92 66.37
CA ALA A 20 13.52 51.22 65.68
C ALA A 20 12.41 51.65 66.65
N PHE A 21 12.41 52.94 67.03
CA PHE A 21 11.38 53.53 67.86
C PHE A 21 11.28 55.05 67.68
N THR A 22 10.10 55.58 68.00
CA THR A 22 9.85 57.01 68.10
C THR A 22 9.77 57.46 69.57
N ALA A 23 10.59 58.44 69.94
CA ALA A 23 10.55 59.10 71.25
C ALA A 23 10.02 60.53 71.13
N THR A 24 9.08 60.91 71.99
CA THR A 24 8.47 62.24 72.04
C THR A 24 8.58 62.83 73.44
N GLY A 25 8.55 64.17 73.54
CA GLY A 25 8.58 64.88 74.82
C GLY A 25 9.97 65.07 75.44
N LEU A 26 11.05 64.73 74.74
CA LEU A 26 12.43 65.01 75.16
C LEU A 26 12.72 66.51 75.06
N LEU A 27 13.45 67.06 76.03
CA LEU A 27 13.86 68.46 76.09
C LEU A 27 15.38 68.60 76.10
N PHE A 28 15.87 69.77 75.66
CA PHE A 28 17.29 70.12 75.64
C PHE A 28 18.17 69.09 74.90
N ALA A 29 19.17 68.51 75.58
CA ALA A 29 20.14 67.58 75.02
C ALA A 29 19.88 66.11 75.43
N ASP A 30 18.72 65.83 76.02
CA ASP A 30 18.35 64.48 76.44
C ASP A 30 18.04 63.61 75.22
N VAL A 31 18.48 62.34 75.26
CA VAL A 31 18.40 61.44 74.11
C VAL A 31 18.13 60.01 74.56
N VAL A 32 17.35 59.29 73.76
CA VAL A 32 17.18 57.83 73.87
C VAL A 32 17.96 57.21 72.72
N THR A 33 18.84 56.27 73.05
CA THR A 33 19.75 55.61 72.11
C THR A 33 19.34 54.19 71.78
N ALA A 34 18.63 53.50 72.68
CA ALA A 34 18.12 52.16 72.45
C ALA A 34 16.93 51.83 73.36
N LEU A 35 16.10 50.88 72.93
CA LEU A 35 15.10 50.18 73.72
C LEU A 35 15.38 48.67 73.69
N SER A 36 15.01 47.96 74.76
CA SER A 36 14.82 46.51 74.68
C SER A 36 13.49 46.24 74.01
N LEU A 37 13.52 45.69 72.79
CA LEU A 37 12.33 45.37 72.01
C LEU A 37 12.12 43.85 71.94
N SER A 38 10.87 43.41 72.08
CA SER A 38 10.49 42.00 71.95
C SER A 38 9.10 41.85 71.36
N SER A 39 8.91 40.79 70.57
CA SER A 39 7.61 40.39 70.04
C SER A 39 7.58 38.88 69.89
N ASP A 40 6.43 38.26 70.20
CA ASP A 40 6.21 36.82 69.94
C ASP A 40 6.26 36.53 68.43
N GLY A 41 5.96 37.55 67.59
CA GLY A 41 6.09 37.49 66.13
C GLY A 41 7.54 37.38 65.65
N ALA A 42 8.55 37.55 66.51
CA ALA A 42 9.95 37.49 66.08
C ALA A 42 10.40 36.07 65.70
N ALA A 43 9.82 35.03 66.32
CA ALA A 43 10.16 33.63 66.07
C ALA A 43 9.82 33.19 64.64
N ALA A 44 10.68 32.40 63.99
CA ALA A 44 10.52 32.02 62.58
C ALA A 44 9.20 31.27 62.27
N ASP A 45 8.66 30.56 63.27
CA ASP A 45 7.41 29.79 63.22
C ASP A 45 6.16 30.60 63.64
N ALA A 46 6.30 31.90 63.94
CA ALA A 46 5.16 32.78 64.17
C ALA A 46 4.36 32.97 62.86
N GLY A 47 3.14 32.45 62.83
CA GLY A 47 2.29 32.39 61.63
C GLY A 47 1.57 33.69 61.26
N VAL A 48 1.13 33.77 60.01
CA VAL A 48 0.42 34.93 59.44
C VAL A 48 -0.92 35.18 60.15
N ALA A 49 -1.65 34.14 60.53
CA ALA A 49 -2.94 34.27 61.19
C ALA A 49 -2.88 34.95 62.57
N GLY A 50 -1.70 34.96 63.21
CA GLY A 50 -1.48 35.67 64.47
C GLY A 50 -1.03 37.11 64.31
N ALA A 51 -0.76 37.56 63.07
CA ALA A 51 -0.30 38.91 62.80
C ALA A 51 -1.45 39.95 62.81
N PRO A 52 -1.16 41.22 63.14
CA PRO A 52 0.13 41.71 63.63
C PRO A 52 0.37 41.29 65.09
N TYR A 53 1.64 41.03 65.42
CA TYR A 53 2.09 40.75 66.78
C TYR A 53 2.54 42.03 67.49
N ASP A 54 2.22 42.20 68.77
CA ASP A 54 2.67 43.36 69.52
C ASP A 54 4.21 43.39 69.64
N ILE A 55 4.80 44.53 69.34
CA ILE A 55 6.19 44.86 69.68
C ILE A 55 6.14 45.63 71.00
N THR A 56 6.73 45.02 72.02
CA THR A 56 6.81 45.59 73.37
C THR A 56 8.17 46.25 73.56
N ALA A 57 8.18 47.44 74.16
CA ALA A 57 9.39 48.14 74.55
C ALA A 57 9.57 48.14 76.07
N ALA A 58 10.83 47.99 76.48
CA ALA A 58 11.25 48.17 77.86
C ALA A 58 12.68 48.73 77.93
N ALA A 59 13.11 49.05 79.15
CA ALA A 59 14.50 49.37 79.48
C ALA A 59 15.15 50.40 78.52
N ALA A 60 14.58 51.59 78.42
CA ALA A 60 15.15 52.67 77.63
C ALA A 60 16.57 53.04 78.09
N VAL A 61 17.50 53.13 77.14
CA VAL A 61 18.90 53.49 77.36
C VAL A 61 19.18 54.82 76.68
N GLY A 62 19.74 55.77 77.43
CA GLY A 62 19.98 57.12 76.93
C GLY A 62 20.54 58.07 77.99
N ALA A 63 20.70 59.34 77.63
CA ALA A 63 21.16 60.39 78.54
C ALA A 63 19.99 61.26 79.02
N GLY A 64 19.99 61.60 80.31
CA GLY A 64 18.98 62.48 80.93
C GLY A 64 17.65 61.81 81.28
N LEU A 65 17.52 60.48 81.11
CA LEU A 65 16.25 59.76 81.25
C LEU A 65 15.69 59.74 82.68
N ASP A 66 16.52 59.89 83.72
CA ASP A 66 16.08 59.95 85.12
C ASP A 66 15.15 61.16 85.42
N ASN A 67 15.13 62.15 84.53
CA ASN A 67 14.26 63.33 84.63
C ASN A 67 12.83 63.09 84.11
N TYR A 68 12.54 61.91 83.56
CA TYR A 68 11.29 61.61 82.87
C TYR A 68 10.53 60.44 83.52
N ALA A 69 9.20 60.57 83.58
CA ALA A 69 8.33 59.41 83.72
C ALA A 69 8.14 58.77 82.33
N ILE A 70 8.73 57.60 82.11
CA ILE A 70 8.72 56.93 80.80
C ILE A 70 7.45 56.08 80.65
N THR A 71 6.71 56.34 79.57
CA THR A 71 5.62 55.48 79.10
C THR A 71 6.02 54.81 77.80
N TYR A 72 5.82 53.50 77.71
CA TYR A 72 6.03 52.70 76.50
C TYR A 72 4.70 52.49 75.78
N GLY A 73 4.68 52.75 74.48
CA GLY A 73 3.63 52.30 73.57
C GLY A 73 3.95 50.92 73.00
N THR A 74 3.04 50.41 72.19
CA THR A 74 3.21 49.18 71.42
C THR A 74 3.39 49.52 69.94
N GLY A 75 4.32 48.83 69.28
CA GLY A 75 4.37 48.78 67.81
C GLY A 75 3.74 47.48 67.32
N ALA A 76 3.62 47.31 66.00
CA ALA A 76 3.09 46.10 65.36
C ALA A 76 4.15 45.42 64.50
N LEU A 77 4.34 44.11 64.66
CA LEU A 77 5.13 43.27 63.75
C LEU A 77 4.18 42.46 62.87
N ASP A 78 4.10 42.84 61.60
CA ASP A 78 3.35 42.12 60.59
C ASP A 78 4.14 40.91 60.05
N VAL A 79 3.44 39.85 59.68
CA VAL A 79 4.03 38.64 59.09
C VAL A 79 3.38 38.38 57.75
N THR A 80 4.18 38.52 56.69
CA THR A 80 3.73 38.28 55.31
C THR A 80 3.86 36.80 54.94
N PRO A 81 2.96 36.26 54.11
CA PRO A 81 3.03 34.87 53.67
C PRO A 81 4.32 34.54 52.90
N ALA A 82 4.87 33.34 53.11
CA ALA A 82 5.99 32.81 52.34
C ALA A 82 5.53 32.29 50.96
N PRO A 83 6.38 32.30 49.92
CA PRO A 83 6.02 31.73 48.63
C PRO A 83 5.96 30.19 48.70
N LEU A 84 4.89 29.59 48.17
CA LEU A 84 4.74 28.14 47.99
C LEU A 84 4.33 27.85 46.55
N ILE A 85 5.04 26.96 45.87
CA ILE A 85 4.67 26.48 44.52
C ILE A 85 4.20 25.03 44.64
N VAL A 86 3.01 24.74 44.11
CA VAL A 86 2.48 23.37 43.97
C VAL A 86 2.23 23.07 42.50
N THR A 87 2.77 21.96 41.99
CA THR A 87 2.70 21.59 40.57
C THR A 87 2.18 20.17 40.44
N PRO A 88 1.09 19.92 39.70
CA PRO A 88 0.64 18.56 39.38
C PRO A 88 1.74 17.75 38.70
N ASP A 89 1.79 16.47 38.99
CA ASP A 89 2.69 15.57 38.26
C ASP A 89 2.12 15.25 36.88
N ASP A 90 2.99 15.07 35.89
CA ASP A 90 2.60 14.62 34.56
C ASP A 90 1.95 13.22 34.62
N GLN A 91 0.97 12.98 33.76
CA GLN A 91 0.18 11.76 33.71
C GLN A 91 0.04 11.26 32.28
N THR A 92 -0.39 10.01 32.13
CA THR A 92 -0.66 9.40 30.83
C THR A 92 -1.93 8.56 30.88
N LYS A 93 -2.71 8.53 29.80
CA LYS A 93 -3.81 7.57 29.62
C LYS A 93 -3.86 7.04 28.19
N THR A 94 -4.59 5.95 27.97
CA THR A 94 -4.91 5.49 26.61
C THR A 94 -6.17 6.19 26.08
N TYR A 95 -6.25 6.43 24.78
CA TYR A 95 -7.50 6.84 24.14
C TYR A 95 -8.63 5.85 24.46
N GLY A 96 -9.82 6.35 24.79
CA GLY A 96 -10.95 5.52 25.25
C GLY A 96 -11.03 5.29 26.75
N GLU A 97 -9.94 5.51 27.50
CA GLU A 97 -9.94 5.37 28.96
C GLU A 97 -10.26 6.70 29.62
N LEU A 98 -11.12 6.67 30.65
CA LEU A 98 -11.36 7.80 31.53
C LEU A 98 -10.21 7.89 32.54
N PHE A 99 -9.56 9.04 32.65
CA PHE A 99 -8.59 9.29 33.70
C PHE A 99 -9.27 9.95 34.90
N SER A 100 -8.94 9.52 36.13
CA SER A 100 -9.49 10.08 37.36
C SER A 100 -8.36 10.51 38.28
N PHE A 101 -8.34 11.78 38.67
CA PHE A 101 -7.39 12.30 39.64
C PHE A 101 -7.84 11.94 41.06
N ASP A 102 -6.91 11.47 41.89
CA ASP A 102 -7.13 11.26 43.32
C ASP A 102 -6.71 12.48 44.18
N GLY A 103 -6.12 13.50 43.54
CA GLY A 103 -5.66 14.74 44.16
C GLY A 103 -4.29 14.65 44.82
N SER A 104 -3.58 13.52 44.72
CA SER A 104 -2.31 13.28 45.43
C SER A 104 -1.05 13.39 44.57
N ALA A 105 -1.19 13.35 43.25
CA ALA A 105 -0.09 13.41 42.30
C ALA A 105 0.36 14.86 42.04
N PHE A 106 1.25 15.36 42.89
CA PHE A 106 1.84 16.69 42.77
C PHE A 106 3.17 16.81 43.54
N THR A 107 3.94 17.83 43.18
CA THR A 107 5.11 18.29 43.93
C THR A 107 4.85 19.64 44.58
N ALA A 108 5.37 19.84 45.80
CA ALA A 108 5.28 21.10 46.54
C ALA A 108 6.69 21.61 46.88
N THR A 109 6.99 22.87 46.56
CA THR A 109 8.29 23.51 46.80
C THR A 109 8.09 24.80 47.59
N GLY A 110 8.79 24.92 48.73
CA GLY A 110 8.71 26.08 49.61
C GLY A 110 8.02 25.83 50.95
N LEU A 111 7.58 24.59 51.23
CA LEU A 111 7.08 24.22 52.55
C LEU A 111 8.15 24.35 53.63
N LEU A 112 7.76 24.87 54.79
CA LEU A 112 8.57 25.11 55.96
C LEU A 112 8.03 24.30 57.15
N PHE A 113 8.89 24.05 58.13
CA PHE A 113 8.54 23.39 59.40
C PHE A 113 7.78 22.05 59.19
N ALA A 114 6.61 21.91 59.82
CA ALA A 114 5.74 20.74 59.72
C ALA A 114 4.52 20.98 58.80
N ASP A 115 4.54 22.07 58.02
CA ASP A 115 3.46 22.40 57.11
C ASP A 115 3.45 21.42 55.94
N VAL A 116 2.27 21.10 55.45
CA VAL A 116 2.09 20.04 54.44
C VAL A 116 0.91 20.35 53.54
N VAL A 117 1.06 20.04 52.25
CA VAL A 117 -0.07 19.91 51.30
C VAL A 117 -0.38 18.43 51.19
N THR A 118 -1.62 18.03 51.44
CA THR A 118 -2.08 16.64 51.41
C THR A 118 -2.92 16.29 50.18
N ALA A 119 -3.55 17.30 49.56
CA ALA A 119 -4.32 17.11 48.34
C ALA A 119 -4.46 18.42 47.55
N LEU A 120 -4.66 18.29 46.24
CA LEU A 120 -5.07 19.36 45.33
C LEU A 120 -6.38 18.97 44.64
N SER A 121 -7.18 19.95 44.25
CA SER A 121 -8.21 19.76 43.22
C SER A 121 -7.52 19.78 41.86
N LEU A 122 -7.44 18.62 41.21
CA LEU A 122 -6.80 18.45 39.91
C LEU A 122 -7.84 18.27 38.81
N SER A 123 -7.63 18.90 37.66
CA SER A 123 -8.49 18.74 36.48
C SER A 123 -7.74 18.92 35.18
N SER A 124 -8.16 18.19 34.15
CA SER A 124 -7.66 18.31 32.78
C SER A 124 -8.79 17.98 31.80
N ASP A 125 -8.90 18.72 30.71
CA ASP A 125 -9.81 18.37 29.59
C ASP A 125 -9.41 17.03 28.96
N GLY A 126 -8.12 16.68 29.06
CA GLY A 126 -7.60 15.39 28.63
C GLY A 126 -8.08 14.20 29.47
N ALA A 127 -8.76 14.41 30.60
CA ALA A 127 -9.19 13.31 31.46
C ALA A 127 -10.39 12.54 30.88
N ALA A 128 -11.17 13.16 29.99
CA ALA A 128 -12.31 12.53 29.36
C ALA A 128 -11.90 11.35 28.46
N ALA A 129 -12.76 10.33 28.37
CA ALA A 129 -12.46 9.14 27.58
C ALA A 129 -12.30 9.43 26.08
N ASP A 130 -13.03 10.43 25.58
CA ASP A 130 -13.06 10.89 24.18
C ASP A 130 -12.03 11.98 23.85
N ALA A 131 -11.22 12.43 24.82
CA ALA A 131 -10.09 13.32 24.55
C ALA A 131 -9.06 12.61 23.65
N GLY A 132 -8.84 13.16 22.46
CA GLY A 132 -8.05 12.54 21.38
C GLY A 132 -6.54 12.76 21.48
N VAL A 133 -5.78 11.91 20.78
CA VAL A 133 -4.30 11.94 20.77
C VAL A 133 -3.76 13.24 20.17
N ALA A 134 -4.40 13.78 19.13
CA ALA A 134 -3.95 15.01 18.47
C ALA A 134 -4.02 16.26 19.36
N GLY A 135 -4.79 16.23 20.44
CA GLY A 135 -4.87 17.32 21.42
C GLY A 135 -3.86 17.19 22.57
N ALA A 136 -3.12 16.07 22.65
CA ALA A 136 -2.16 15.83 23.71
C ALA A 136 -0.84 16.60 23.49
N PRO A 137 -0.12 16.95 24.58
CA PRO A 137 -0.55 16.81 25.97
C PRO A 137 -1.60 17.86 26.37
N TYR A 138 -2.51 17.48 27.26
CA TYR A 138 -3.50 18.38 27.87
C TYR A 138 -3.00 18.91 29.21
N ASP A 139 -3.22 20.20 29.49
CA ASP A 139 -2.82 20.77 30.78
C ASP A 139 -3.58 20.12 31.95
N ILE A 140 -2.84 19.77 33.00
CA ILE A 140 -3.37 19.42 34.31
C ILE A 140 -3.28 20.69 35.17
N THR A 141 -4.43 21.19 35.55
CA THR A 141 -4.57 22.37 36.40
C THR A 141 -4.78 21.95 37.86
N ALA A 142 -4.14 22.69 38.77
CA ALA A 142 -4.37 22.55 40.20
C ALA A 142 -5.08 23.76 40.78
N ALA A 143 -5.90 23.49 41.79
CA ALA A 143 -6.50 24.50 42.65
C ALA A 143 -6.74 23.94 44.05
N ALA A 144 -7.17 24.82 44.96
CA ALA A 144 -7.70 24.46 46.28
C ALA A 144 -6.81 23.48 47.06
N ALA A 145 -5.55 23.87 47.29
CA ALA A 145 -4.64 23.08 48.10
C ALA A 145 -5.21 22.84 49.51
N VAL A 146 -5.21 21.59 49.94
CA VAL A 146 -5.65 21.14 51.26
C VAL A 146 -4.45 20.67 52.04
N GLY A 147 -4.34 21.06 53.30
CA GLY A 147 -3.16 20.77 54.11
C GLY A 147 -3.15 21.49 55.45
N ALA A 148 -2.03 21.37 56.17
CA ALA A 148 -1.81 22.07 57.44
C ALA A 148 -0.82 23.23 57.23
N GLY A 149 -1.09 24.37 57.86
CA GLY A 149 -0.21 25.56 57.82
C GLY A 149 -0.29 26.40 56.55
N LEU A 150 -1.20 26.10 55.62
CA LEU A 150 -1.26 26.73 54.30
C LEU A 150 -1.62 28.23 54.31
N ASP A 151 -2.28 28.71 55.37
CA ASP A 151 -2.58 30.14 55.55
C ASP A 151 -1.31 31.01 55.70
N ASN A 152 -0.16 30.38 55.98
CA ASN A 152 1.14 31.06 56.06
C ASN A 152 1.80 31.26 54.68
N TYR A 153 1.15 30.85 53.59
CA TYR A 153 1.76 30.86 52.26
C TYR A 153 0.94 31.60 51.20
N ALA A 154 1.64 32.28 50.31
CA ALA A 154 1.12 32.73 49.03
C ALA A 154 1.32 31.60 48.01
N ILE A 155 0.26 30.84 47.74
CA ILE A 155 0.32 29.64 46.89
C ILE A 155 0.25 30.01 45.41
N THR A 156 1.23 29.54 44.64
CA THR A 156 1.24 29.55 43.17
C THR A 156 1.03 28.14 42.66
N TYR A 157 0.07 27.97 41.76
CA TYR A 157 -0.22 26.68 41.12
C TYR A 157 0.50 26.59 39.78
N GLY A 158 1.35 25.58 39.62
CA GLY A 158 1.92 25.18 38.34
C GLY A 158 0.94 24.36 37.51
N THR A 159 1.42 23.90 36.36
CA THR A 159 0.68 23.05 35.41
C THR A 159 1.44 21.76 35.18
N GLY A 160 0.76 20.62 35.28
CA GLY A 160 1.28 19.34 34.78
C GLY A 160 0.75 19.07 33.38
N ALA A 161 1.18 17.97 32.76
CA ALA A 161 0.75 17.53 31.44
C ALA A 161 0.12 16.13 31.48
N LEU A 162 -1.03 15.94 30.84
CA LEU A 162 -1.68 14.66 30.63
C LEU A 162 -1.52 14.24 29.17
N ASP A 163 -0.67 13.26 28.91
CA ASP A 163 -0.49 12.66 27.58
C ASP A 163 -1.59 11.63 27.29
N VAL A 164 -1.94 11.47 26.01
CA VAL A 164 -2.93 10.49 25.54
C VAL A 164 -2.29 9.61 24.49
N THR A 165 -2.07 8.33 24.81
CA THR A 165 -1.49 7.37 23.89
C THR A 165 -2.55 6.72 23.00
N PRO A 166 -2.24 6.37 21.74
CA PRO A 166 -3.18 5.72 20.85
C PRO A 166 -3.73 4.39 21.39
N ALA A 167 -5.00 4.11 21.13
CA ALA A 167 -5.62 2.82 21.42
C ALA A 167 -5.26 1.77 20.34
N PRO A 168 -5.24 0.47 20.64
CA PRO A 168 -5.04 -0.55 19.61
C PRO A 168 -6.27 -0.67 18.70
N LEU A 169 -6.04 -0.72 17.38
CA LEU A 169 -7.06 -1.03 16.38
C LEU A 169 -6.55 -2.12 15.45
N ILE A 170 -7.32 -3.20 15.26
CA ILE A 170 -7.01 -4.25 14.29
C ILE A 170 -8.01 -4.16 13.15
N VAL A 171 -7.50 -4.08 11.92
CA VAL A 171 -8.30 -4.14 10.69
C VAL A 171 -7.88 -5.33 9.85
N THR A 172 -8.81 -6.18 9.46
CA THR A 172 -8.54 -7.44 8.75
C THR A 172 -9.39 -7.50 7.49
N PRO A 173 -8.80 -7.67 6.30
CA PRO A 173 -9.56 -7.93 5.08
C PRO A 173 -10.45 -9.16 5.23
N ASP A 174 -11.63 -9.13 4.63
CA ASP A 174 -12.50 -10.30 4.59
C ASP A 174 -12.00 -11.29 3.53
N ASP A 175 -12.15 -12.59 3.80
CA ASP A 175 -11.85 -13.63 2.82
C ASP A 175 -12.73 -13.47 1.58
N GLN A 176 -12.15 -13.72 0.40
CA GLN A 176 -12.79 -13.56 -0.90
C GLN A 176 -12.62 -14.83 -1.73
N THR A 177 -13.43 -14.95 -2.78
CA THR A 177 -13.28 -16.01 -3.78
C THR A 177 -13.41 -15.45 -5.18
N LYS A 178 -12.74 -16.10 -6.14
CA LYS A 178 -12.93 -15.86 -7.58
C LYS A 178 -12.84 -17.17 -8.36
N THR A 179 -13.28 -17.18 -9.61
CA THR A 179 -13.01 -18.30 -10.53
C THR A 179 -11.71 -18.04 -11.29
N TYR A 180 -10.94 -19.09 -11.59
CA TYR A 180 -9.81 -18.98 -12.51
C TYR A 180 -10.25 -18.37 -13.86
N GLY A 181 -9.46 -17.45 -14.40
CA GLY A 181 -9.85 -16.66 -15.57
C GLY A 181 -10.53 -15.33 -15.28
N GLU A 182 -11.09 -15.16 -14.07
CA GLU A 182 -11.73 -13.91 -13.67
C GLU A 182 -10.73 -13.00 -12.95
N LEU A 183 -10.77 -11.71 -13.30
CA LEU A 183 -10.08 -10.66 -12.58
C LEU A 183 -10.89 -10.30 -11.33
N PHE A 184 -10.27 -10.35 -10.15
CA PHE A 184 -10.88 -9.85 -8.92
C PHE A 184 -10.49 -8.38 -8.71
N SER A 185 -11.44 -7.52 -8.36
CA SER A 185 -11.19 -6.11 -8.07
C SER A 185 -11.69 -5.77 -6.68
N PHE A 186 -10.78 -5.28 -5.82
CA PHE A 186 -11.14 -4.79 -4.50
C PHE A 186 -11.74 -3.39 -4.60
N ASP A 187 -12.87 -3.17 -3.93
CA ASP A 187 -13.47 -1.84 -3.75
C ASP A 187 -12.99 -1.13 -2.48
N GLY A 188 -12.21 -1.83 -1.64
CA GLY A 188 -11.65 -1.35 -0.38
C GLY A 188 -12.60 -1.45 0.82
N SER A 189 -13.79 -2.02 0.66
CA SER A 189 -14.83 -2.07 1.71
C SER A 189 -14.96 -3.41 2.44
N ALA A 190 -14.40 -4.48 1.88
CA ALA A 190 -14.48 -5.83 2.43
C ALA A 190 -13.42 -6.05 3.55
N PHE A 191 -13.77 -5.66 4.77
CA PHE A 191 -12.93 -5.85 5.95
C PHE A 191 -13.75 -5.80 7.24
N THR A 192 -13.14 -6.30 8.31
CA THR A 192 -13.60 -6.14 9.69
C THR A 192 -12.64 -5.26 10.48
N ALA A 193 -13.18 -4.41 11.36
CA ALA A 193 -12.41 -3.57 12.27
C ALA A 193 -12.78 -3.89 13.73
N THR A 194 -11.78 -4.15 14.57
CA THR A 194 -11.95 -4.46 15.99
C THR A 194 -11.13 -3.50 16.83
N GLY A 195 -11.78 -2.81 17.77
CA GLY A 195 -11.16 -1.83 18.65
C GLY A 195 -11.59 -0.37 18.40
N LEU A 196 -12.47 -0.13 17.43
CA LEU A 196 -13.08 1.20 17.25
C LEU A 196 -13.90 1.61 18.48
N LEU A 197 -13.84 2.89 18.82
CA LEU A 197 -14.48 3.51 19.97
C LEU A 197 -15.32 4.70 19.47
N PHE A 198 -16.30 5.11 20.29
CA PHE A 198 -17.13 6.28 20.04
C PHE A 198 -17.76 6.27 18.62
N ALA A 199 -17.56 7.34 17.85
CA ALA A 199 -18.06 7.51 16.49
C ALA A 199 -16.96 7.30 15.43
N ASP A 200 -15.81 6.77 15.83
CA ASP A 200 -14.68 6.55 14.94
C ASP A 200 -14.98 5.39 13.98
N VAL A 201 -14.48 5.50 12.76
CA VAL A 201 -14.86 4.59 11.68
C VAL A 201 -13.73 4.43 10.69
N VAL A 202 -13.50 3.20 10.23
CA VAL A 202 -12.73 2.91 9.02
C VAL A 202 -13.74 2.74 7.89
N THR A 203 -13.59 3.50 6.81
CA THR A 203 -14.51 3.49 5.66
C THR A 203 -13.92 2.78 4.45
N ALA A 204 -12.60 2.72 4.33
CA ALA A 204 -11.93 2.00 3.26
C ALA A 204 -10.51 1.57 3.66
N LEU A 205 -10.02 0.51 3.02
CA LEU A 205 -8.64 0.06 3.04
C LEU A 205 -8.08 0.01 1.62
N SER A 206 -6.77 0.19 1.47
CA SER A 206 -6.07 -0.26 0.28
C SER A 206 -5.86 -1.77 0.39
N LEU A 207 -6.58 -2.54 -0.42
CA LEU A 207 -6.53 -4.00 -0.44
C LEU A 207 -5.79 -4.50 -1.68
N SER A 208 -4.96 -5.53 -1.52
CA SER A 208 -4.28 -6.17 -2.66
C SER A 208 -4.00 -7.64 -2.39
N SER A 209 -3.97 -8.43 -3.47
CA SER A 209 -3.61 -9.85 -3.44
C SER A 209 -3.05 -10.24 -4.80
N ASP A 210 -1.99 -11.06 -4.82
CA ASP A 210 -1.46 -11.64 -6.06
C ASP A 210 -2.49 -12.57 -6.73
N GLY A 211 -3.43 -13.12 -5.95
CA GLY A 211 -4.54 -13.93 -6.46
C GLY A 211 -5.56 -13.13 -7.28
N ALA A 212 -5.52 -11.80 -7.24
CA ALA A 212 -6.52 -10.98 -7.92
C ALA A 212 -6.39 -11.01 -9.45
N ALA A 213 -5.18 -11.25 -9.97
CA ALA A 213 -4.92 -11.35 -11.40
C ALA A 213 -5.70 -12.53 -12.02
N ALA A 214 -6.18 -12.38 -13.25
CA ALA A 214 -7.04 -13.37 -13.90
C ALA A 214 -6.34 -14.74 -14.10
N ASP A 215 -5.02 -14.72 -14.30
CA ASP A 215 -4.13 -15.86 -14.52
C ASP A 215 -3.56 -16.48 -13.23
N ALA A 216 -3.90 -15.94 -12.05
CA ALA A 216 -3.56 -16.58 -10.79
C ALA A 216 -4.27 -17.94 -10.67
N GLY A 217 -3.48 -19.02 -10.63
CA GLY A 217 -3.97 -20.41 -10.70
C GLY A 217 -4.51 -20.96 -9.38
N VAL A 218 -5.26 -22.05 -9.47
CA VAL A 218 -5.90 -22.75 -8.33
C VAL A 218 -4.87 -23.34 -7.37
N ALA A 219 -3.75 -23.86 -7.89
CA ALA A 219 -2.72 -24.51 -7.08
C ALA A 219 -1.99 -23.56 -6.11
N GLY A 220 -2.04 -22.24 -6.38
CA GLY A 220 -1.48 -21.22 -5.49
C GLY A 220 -2.47 -20.70 -4.43
N ALA A 221 -3.74 -21.11 -4.49
CA ALA A 221 -4.76 -20.66 -3.57
C ALA A 221 -4.65 -21.35 -2.18
N PRO A 222 -5.07 -20.69 -1.09
CA PRO A 222 -5.49 -19.28 -1.06
C PRO A 222 -4.30 -18.31 -1.16
N TYR A 223 -4.53 -17.16 -1.81
CA TYR A 223 -3.58 -16.06 -1.86
C TYR A 223 -3.86 -15.05 -0.75
N ASP A 224 -2.84 -14.52 -0.09
CA ASP A 224 -3.03 -13.51 0.96
C ASP A 224 -3.67 -12.23 0.39
N ILE A 225 -4.67 -11.71 1.10
CA ILE A 225 -5.21 -10.37 0.93
C ILE A 225 -4.55 -9.48 1.98
N THR A 226 -3.75 -8.54 1.53
CA THR A 226 -3.07 -7.57 2.38
C THR A 226 -3.85 -6.26 2.43
N ALA A 227 -3.86 -5.64 3.61
CA ALA A 227 -4.40 -4.29 3.81
C ALA A 227 -3.32 -3.28 4.15
N ALA A 228 -3.54 -2.06 3.69
CA ALA A 228 -2.78 -0.88 4.10
C ALA A 228 -3.66 0.37 4.03
N ALA A 229 -3.11 1.49 4.51
CA ALA A 229 -3.67 2.83 4.32
C ALA A 229 -5.17 2.93 4.65
N ALA A 230 -5.53 2.61 5.89
CA ALA A 230 -6.89 2.79 6.39
C ALA A 230 -7.34 4.25 6.25
N VAL A 231 -8.53 4.43 5.69
CA VAL A 231 -9.19 5.72 5.53
C VAL A 231 -10.41 5.74 6.44
N GLY A 232 -10.65 6.85 7.11
CA GLY A 232 -11.69 6.92 8.13
C GLY A 232 -11.69 8.22 8.91
N ALA A 233 -12.55 8.28 9.93
CA ALA A 233 -12.58 9.37 10.90
C ALA A 233 -12.07 8.87 12.26
N GLY A 234 -11.28 9.71 12.95
CA GLY A 234 -10.72 9.41 14.27
C GLY A 234 -9.51 8.47 14.29
N LEU A 235 -9.00 8.06 13.12
CA LEU A 235 -7.94 7.04 13.02
C LEU A 235 -6.59 7.46 13.63
N ASP A 236 -6.33 8.76 13.77
CA ASP A 236 -5.13 9.28 14.44
C ASP A 236 -5.09 8.94 15.95
N ASN A 237 -6.22 8.54 16.53
CA ASN A 237 -6.31 8.08 17.91
C ASN A 237 -5.88 6.61 18.10
N TYR A 238 -5.46 5.93 17.02
CA TYR A 238 -5.21 4.49 17.04
C TYR A 238 -3.83 4.10 16.53
N ALA A 239 -3.25 3.09 17.19
CA ALA A 239 -2.16 2.30 16.64
C ALA A 239 -2.78 1.15 15.82
N ILE A 240 -2.81 1.33 14.49
CA ILE A 240 -3.47 0.39 13.57
C ILE A 240 -2.55 -0.78 13.25
N THR A 241 -3.07 -2.00 13.44
CA THR A 241 -2.48 -3.26 12.99
C THR A 241 -3.32 -3.84 11.86
N TYR A 242 -2.68 -4.18 10.74
CA TYR A 242 -3.34 -4.79 9.59
C TYR A 242 -3.21 -6.32 9.65
N GLY A 243 -4.34 -7.02 9.65
CA GLY A 243 -4.41 -8.45 9.48
C GLY A 243 -4.31 -8.87 8.00
N THR A 244 -4.46 -10.17 7.76
CA THR A 244 -4.45 -10.77 6.42
C THR A 244 -5.77 -11.52 6.19
N GLY A 245 -6.41 -11.30 5.05
CA GLY A 245 -7.49 -12.15 4.56
C GLY A 245 -6.96 -13.18 3.54
N ALA A 246 -7.83 -14.05 3.04
CA ALA A 246 -7.51 -15.07 2.05
C ALA A 246 -8.38 -14.93 0.79
N LEU A 247 -7.77 -14.95 -0.40
CA LEU A 247 -8.45 -15.00 -1.69
C LEU A 247 -8.33 -16.42 -2.25
N ASP A 248 -9.42 -17.17 -2.24
CA ASP A 248 -9.50 -18.49 -2.85
C ASP A 248 -9.76 -18.39 -4.37
N VAL A 249 -9.25 -19.36 -5.12
CA VAL A 249 -9.44 -19.44 -6.58
C VAL A 249 -10.05 -20.79 -6.93
N THR A 250 -11.28 -20.78 -7.41
CA THR A 250 -11.99 -21.99 -7.80
C THR A 250 -11.70 -22.36 -9.26
N PRO A 251 -11.69 -23.66 -9.62
CA PRO A 251 -11.45 -24.09 -10.98
C PRO A 251 -12.50 -23.57 -11.99
N ALA A 252 -12.04 -23.18 -13.17
CA ALA A 252 -12.91 -22.82 -14.28
C ALA A 252 -13.55 -24.06 -14.94
N PRO A 253 -14.75 -23.98 -15.53
CA PRO A 253 -15.31 -25.10 -16.27
C PRO A 253 -14.55 -25.33 -17.58
N LEU A 254 -14.17 -26.59 -17.85
CA LEU A 254 -13.62 -27.04 -19.14
C LEU A 254 -14.43 -28.22 -19.67
N ILE A 255 -14.89 -28.14 -20.91
CA ILE A 255 -15.55 -29.26 -21.59
C ILE A 255 -14.62 -29.79 -22.65
N VAL A 256 -14.34 -31.10 -22.63
CA VAL A 256 -13.57 -31.77 -23.67
C VAL A 256 -14.39 -32.89 -24.30
N THR A 257 -14.57 -32.86 -25.61
CA THR A 257 -15.44 -33.77 -26.35
C THR A 257 -14.62 -34.47 -27.45
N PRO A 258 -14.59 -35.81 -27.50
CA PRO A 258 -13.99 -36.52 -28.63
C PRO A 258 -14.63 -36.12 -29.96
N ASP A 259 -13.83 -36.03 -31.02
CA ASP A 259 -14.37 -35.79 -32.36
C ASP A 259 -15.02 -37.06 -32.90
N ASP A 260 -16.10 -36.91 -33.67
CA ASP A 260 -16.70 -38.03 -34.38
C ASP A 260 -15.71 -38.65 -35.37
N GLN A 261 -15.68 -39.98 -35.40
CA GLN A 261 -14.75 -40.76 -36.23
C GLN A 261 -15.52 -41.71 -37.14
N THR A 262 -14.84 -42.19 -38.18
CA THR A 262 -15.39 -43.19 -39.09
C THR A 262 -14.38 -44.30 -39.35
N LYS A 263 -14.85 -45.53 -39.53
CA LYS A 263 -14.05 -46.64 -40.03
C LYS A 263 -14.83 -47.51 -41.01
N THR A 264 -14.15 -48.35 -41.78
CA THR A 264 -14.79 -49.38 -42.59
C THR A 264 -14.86 -50.71 -41.84
N TYR A 265 -15.93 -51.47 -42.05
CA TYR A 265 -16.08 -52.82 -41.47
C TYR A 265 -14.90 -53.73 -41.88
N GLY A 266 -14.33 -54.45 -40.91
CA GLY A 266 -13.14 -55.28 -41.10
C GLY A 266 -11.82 -54.57 -40.80
N GLU A 267 -11.81 -53.24 -40.63
CA GLU A 267 -10.62 -52.47 -40.24
C GLU A 267 -10.59 -52.21 -38.73
N LEU A 268 -9.40 -52.29 -38.14
CA LEU A 268 -9.15 -51.84 -36.77
C LEU A 268 -8.98 -50.32 -36.74
N PHE A 269 -9.71 -49.63 -35.88
CA PHE A 269 -9.50 -48.20 -35.63
C PHE A 269 -8.64 -48.01 -34.38
N SER A 270 -7.63 -47.14 -34.46
CA SER A 270 -6.77 -46.81 -33.32
C SER A 270 -6.87 -45.32 -33.05
N PHE A 271 -7.21 -44.94 -31.82
CA PHE A 271 -7.12 -43.56 -31.38
C PHE A 271 -5.67 -43.19 -31.09
N ASP A 272 -5.24 -42.02 -31.54
CA ASP A 272 -3.95 -41.43 -31.18
C ASP A 272 -4.06 -40.47 -29.97
N GLY A 273 -5.28 -40.24 -29.48
CA GLY A 273 -5.59 -39.36 -28.35
C GLY A 273 -5.72 -37.88 -28.71
N SER A 274 -5.59 -37.50 -29.98
CA SER A 274 -5.58 -36.09 -30.43
C SER A 274 -6.90 -35.59 -31.02
N ALA A 275 -7.79 -36.51 -31.41
CA ALA A 275 -9.07 -36.17 -32.05
C ALA A 275 -10.13 -35.75 -31.01
N PHE A 276 -10.13 -34.48 -30.63
CA PHE A 276 -11.10 -33.88 -29.72
C PHE A 276 -11.20 -32.36 -29.90
N THR A 277 -12.30 -31.81 -29.39
CA THR A 277 -12.49 -30.38 -29.19
C THR A 277 -12.51 -30.04 -27.70
N ALA A 278 -11.83 -28.96 -27.32
CA ALA A 278 -11.83 -28.42 -25.97
C ALA A 278 -12.46 -27.02 -25.97
N THR A 279 -13.45 -26.80 -25.11
CA THR A 279 -14.16 -25.52 -24.96
C THR A 279 -14.04 -25.01 -23.52
N GLY A 280 -13.55 -23.78 -23.36
CA GLY A 280 -13.35 -23.16 -22.05
C GLY A 280 -11.88 -23.06 -21.62
N LEU A 281 -10.92 -23.45 -22.46
CA LEU A 281 -9.50 -23.17 -22.22
C LEU A 281 -9.24 -21.66 -22.19
N LEU A 282 -8.42 -21.24 -21.24
CA LEU A 282 -8.02 -19.86 -21.00
C LEU A 282 -6.49 -19.73 -21.11
N PHE A 283 -6.04 -18.51 -21.35
CA PHE A 283 -4.62 -18.16 -21.41
C PHE A 283 -3.81 -19.09 -22.34
N ALA A 284 -2.70 -19.66 -21.84
CA ALA A 284 -1.84 -20.59 -22.56
C ALA A 284 -2.12 -22.07 -22.20
N ASP A 285 -3.23 -22.34 -21.52
CA ASP A 285 -3.59 -23.69 -21.10
C ASP A 285 -4.00 -24.51 -22.31
N VAL A 286 -3.64 -25.79 -22.30
CA VAL A 286 -3.81 -26.67 -23.45
C VAL A 286 -4.10 -28.09 -22.99
N VAL A 287 -5.03 -28.75 -23.68
CA VAL A 287 -5.14 -30.21 -23.66
C VAL A 287 -4.36 -30.73 -24.87
N THR A 288 -3.40 -31.61 -24.65
CA THR A 288 -2.56 -32.20 -25.70
C THR A 288 -2.99 -33.62 -26.08
N ALA A 289 -3.62 -34.34 -25.16
CA ALA A 289 -4.09 -35.70 -25.41
C ALA A 289 -5.23 -36.09 -24.47
N LEU A 290 -6.05 -37.05 -24.92
CA LEU A 290 -7.05 -37.75 -24.14
C LEU A 290 -6.83 -39.26 -24.22
N SER A 291 -7.28 -39.98 -23.18
CA SER A 291 -7.54 -41.41 -23.30
C SER A 291 -8.90 -41.60 -23.99
N LEU A 292 -8.88 -41.93 -25.28
CA LEU A 292 -10.07 -42.17 -26.08
C LEU A 292 -10.36 -43.68 -26.22
N SER A 293 -11.62 -44.07 -26.11
CA SER A 293 -12.03 -45.45 -26.34
C SER A 293 -13.45 -45.56 -26.91
N SER A 294 -13.68 -46.57 -27.74
CA SER A 294 -14.99 -46.92 -28.28
C SER A 294 -15.05 -48.42 -28.54
N ASP A 295 -16.18 -49.05 -28.21
CA ASP A 295 -16.45 -50.45 -28.58
C ASP A 295 -16.49 -50.63 -30.10
N GLY A 296 -16.77 -49.55 -30.83
CA GLY A 296 -16.74 -49.53 -32.29
C GLY A 296 -15.34 -49.64 -32.89
N ALA A 297 -14.26 -49.55 -32.11
CA ALA A 297 -12.89 -49.53 -32.64
C ALA A 297 -12.40 -50.91 -33.13
N ALA A 298 -12.98 -52.01 -32.62
CA ALA A 298 -12.60 -53.36 -32.99
C ALA A 298 -12.92 -53.67 -34.48
N ALA A 299 -12.11 -54.53 -35.10
CA ALA A 299 -12.27 -54.88 -36.52
C ALA A 299 -13.62 -55.57 -36.82
N ASP A 300 -14.18 -56.29 -35.85
CA ASP A 300 -15.44 -57.02 -35.92
C ASP A 300 -16.67 -56.22 -35.46
N ALA A 301 -16.50 -54.97 -35.02
CA ALA A 301 -17.62 -54.06 -34.72
C ALA A 301 -18.49 -53.87 -35.98
N GLY A 302 -19.79 -54.18 -35.86
CA GLY A 302 -20.71 -54.30 -37.00
C GLY A 302 -21.44 -53.01 -37.34
N VAL A 303 -21.74 -52.81 -38.62
CA VAL A 303 -22.46 -51.63 -39.16
C VAL A 303 -23.81 -51.39 -38.47
N ALA A 304 -24.53 -52.44 -38.08
CA ALA A 304 -25.84 -52.32 -37.43
C ALA A 304 -25.79 -51.77 -35.99
N GLY A 305 -24.60 -51.76 -35.36
CA GLY A 305 -24.38 -51.19 -34.04
C GLY A 305 -23.87 -49.75 -34.05
N ALA A 306 -23.64 -49.17 -35.24
CA ALA A 306 -23.15 -47.80 -35.37
C ALA A 306 -24.27 -46.75 -35.21
N PRO A 307 -23.95 -45.54 -34.73
CA PRO A 307 -22.65 -45.13 -34.21
C PRO A 307 -22.39 -45.69 -32.81
N TYR A 308 -21.12 -45.99 -32.53
CA TYR A 308 -20.64 -46.37 -31.19
C TYR A 308 -20.13 -45.14 -30.44
N ASP A 309 -20.42 -45.00 -29.15
CA ASP A 309 -19.92 -43.88 -28.37
C ASP A 309 -18.38 -43.90 -28.30
N ILE A 310 -17.77 -42.73 -28.47
CA ILE A 310 -16.38 -42.46 -28.16
C ILE A 310 -16.36 -41.76 -26.80
N THR A 311 -15.72 -42.38 -25.83
CA THR A 311 -15.55 -41.85 -24.47
C THR A 311 -14.16 -41.27 -24.30
N ALA A 312 -14.07 -40.14 -23.59
CA ALA A 312 -12.81 -39.53 -23.18
C ALA A 312 -12.60 -39.66 -21.67
N ALA A 313 -11.33 -39.79 -21.28
CA ALA A 313 -10.88 -39.65 -19.91
C ALA A 313 -9.43 -39.14 -19.88
N ALA A 314 -8.95 -38.83 -18.67
CA ALA A 314 -7.54 -38.56 -18.38
C ALA A 314 -6.90 -37.54 -19.34
N ALA A 315 -7.48 -36.35 -19.42
CA ALA A 315 -6.89 -35.26 -20.18
C ALA A 315 -5.46 -34.97 -19.71
N VAL A 316 -4.55 -34.88 -20.67
CA VAL A 316 -3.14 -34.53 -20.46
C VAL A 316 -2.89 -33.20 -21.14
N GLY A 317 -2.16 -32.33 -20.46
CA GLY A 317 -1.94 -30.97 -20.94
C GLY A 317 -1.25 -30.08 -19.91
N ALA A 318 -1.12 -28.80 -20.23
CA ALA A 318 -0.60 -27.79 -19.32
C ALA A 318 -1.74 -26.95 -18.75
N GLY A 319 -1.68 -26.64 -17.45
CA GLY A 319 -2.65 -25.77 -16.77
C GLY A 319 -3.98 -26.43 -16.39
N LEU A 320 -4.13 -27.75 -16.61
CA LEU A 320 -5.39 -28.46 -16.41
C LEU A 320 -5.87 -28.51 -14.95
N ASP A 321 -4.96 -28.35 -13.98
CA ASP A 321 -5.31 -28.26 -12.55
C ASP A 321 -6.18 -27.04 -12.21
N ASN A 322 -6.23 -26.05 -13.11
CA ASN A 322 -7.08 -24.87 -12.97
C ASN A 322 -8.52 -25.09 -13.42
N TYR A 323 -8.89 -26.31 -13.87
CA TYR A 323 -10.18 -26.59 -14.46
C TYR A 323 -10.94 -27.74 -13.79
N ALA A 324 -12.25 -27.56 -13.67
CA ALA A 324 -13.19 -28.64 -13.45
C ALA A 324 -13.55 -29.24 -14.82
N ILE A 325 -12.87 -30.33 -15.19
CA ILE A 325 -13.01 -30.95 -16.52
C ILE A 325 -14.25 -31.84 -16.58
N THR A 326 -15.10 -31.59 -17.58
CA THR A 326 -16.24 -32.42 -17.96
C THR A 326 -15.98 -33.05 -19.33
N TYR A 327 -16.14 -34.37 -19.43
CA TYR A 327 -15.94 -35.11 -20.69
C TYR A 327 -17.27 -35.31 -21.42
N GLY A 328 -17.31 -34.91 -22.69
CA GLY A 328 -18.39 -35.21 -23.61
C GLY A 328 -18.25 -36.60 -24.25
N THR A 329 -19.15 -36.90 -25.19
CA THR A 329 -19.16 -38.14 -25.97
C THR A 329 -19.12 -37.82 -27.46
N GLY A 330 -18.21 -38.45 -28.19
CA GLY A 330 -18.20 -38.46 -29.67
C GLY A 330 -18.85 -39.72 -30.22
N ALA A 331 -18.94 -39.84 -31.55
CA ALA A 331 -19.53 -40.98 -32.24
C ALA A 331 -18.55 -41.61 -33.24
N LEU A 332 -18.37 -42.93 -33.18
CA LEU A 332 -17.62 -43.72 -34.15
C LEU A 332 -18.60 -44.45 -35.08
N ASP A 333 -18.70 -43.99 -36.32
CA ASP A 333 -19.52 -44.62 -37.35
C ASP A 333 -18.74 -45.75 -38.07
N VAL A 334 -19.44 -46.85 -38.38
CA VAL A 334 -18.87 -48.01 -39.07
C VAL A 334 -19.57 -48.19 -40.41
N THR A 335 -18.85 -47.91 -41.49
CA THR A 335 -19.38 -47.98 -42.85
C THR A 335 -19.14 -49.36 -43.48
N GLY A 336 -20.05 -49.79 -44.35
CA GLY A 336 -19.88 -51.01 -45.14
C GLY A 336 -18.77 -50.84 -46.19
N GLY A 337 -17.87 -51.82 -46.34
CA GLY A 337 -16.81 -51.77 -47.34
C GLY A 337 -17.33 -51.75 -48.79
N PRO A 338 -16.51 -51.32 -49.77
CA PRO A 338 -16.91 -51.29 -51.16
C PRO A 338 -17.35 -52.68 -51.64
N VAL A 339 -18.55 -52.76 -52.20
CA VAL A 339 -19.01 -53.96 -52.91
C VAL A 339 -18.07 -54.16 -54.11
N PRO A 340 -17.42 -55.32 -54.28
CA PRO A 340 -16.58 -55.55 -55.46
C PRO A 340 -17.44 -55.43 -56.72
N GLU A 341 -17.11 -54.47 -57.60
CA GLU A 341 -17.76 -54.34 -58.90
C GLU A 341 -17.65 -55.66 -59.67
N GLN A 342 -18.79 -56.19 -60.13
CA GLN A 342 -18.82 -57.36 -61.00
C GLN A 342 -18.21 -57.00 -62.37
N PRO A 343 -17.38 -57.88 -62.99
CA PRO A 343 -16.81 -57.61 -64.30
C PRO A 343 -17.88 -57.70 -65.40
N LEU A 344 -18.01 -56.64 -66.19
CA LEU A 344 -18.76 -56.63 -67.47
C LEU A 344 -17.94 -57.35 -68.57
N PRO A 345 -18.58 -58.06 -69.53
CA PRO A 345 -17.88 -58.84 -70.55
C PRO A 345 -17.31 -57.98 -71.71
N LEU A 346 -16.17 -58.42 -72.25
CA LEU A 346 -15.42 -57.78 -73.35
C LEU A 346 -16.14 -57.79 -74.72
N ALA A 347 -15.99 -56.71 -75.48
CA ALA A 347 -15.99 -56.71 -76.95
C ALA A 347 -15.14 -55.56 -77.56
N MET A 348 -13.95 -55.93 -78.06
CA MET A 348 -13.27 -55.62 -79.35
C MET A 348 -13.18 -54.16 -79.93
N GLU A 349 -11.96 -53.59 -79.83
CA GLU A 349 -11.10 -52.79 -80.78
C GLU A 349 -11.73 -51.96 -81.94
N ALA A 350 -11.20 -50.84 -82.48
CA ALA A 350 -10.04 -49.91 -82.40
C ALA A 350 -10.28 -48.86 -83.57
N PRO A 351 -9.50 -47.78 -83.88
CA PRO A 351 -8.10 -47.53 -83.57
C PRO A 351 -7.71 -46.09 -83.15
N ALA A 352 -6.41 -45.97 -82.91
CA ALA A 352 -5.68 -44.92 -82.22
C ALA A 352 -5.47 -43.58 -82.95
N SER A 353 -5.14 -42.57 -82.16
CA SER A 353 -4.06 -41.62 -82.45
C SER A 353 -3.19 -41.41 -81.21
N ASN A 354 -1.87 -41.42 -81.40
CA ASN A 354 -0.81 -41.14 -80.42
C ASN A 354 0.29 -40.39 -81.20
N PRO A 355 1.25 -39.64 -80.60
CA PRO A 355 1.40 -39.17 -79.22
C PRO A 355 1.69 -37.66 -79.12
N SER A 356 1.84 -37.14 -77.90
CA SER A 356 3.11 -36.49 -77.50
C SER A 356 3.20 -36.49 -75.98
N ASP A 357 4.24 -37.17 -75.48
CA ASP A 357 4.82 -36.90 -74.18
C ASP A 357 5.14 -35.41 -74.07
N ASP A 358 4.58 -34.75 -73.06
CA ASP A 358 5.22 -33.58 -72.46
C ASP A 358 5.35 -33.84 -70.95
N LEU A 359 6.52 -34.36 -70.59
CA LEU A 359 7.02 -34.31 -69.23
C LEU A 359 7.29 -32.84 -68.89
N GLN A 360 6.26 -32.10 -68.46
CA GLN A 360 6.50 -30.89 -67.68
C GLN A 360 6.78 -31.28 -66.24
N THR A 361 8.09 -31.40 -66.00
CA THR A 361 8.73 -31.05 -64.74
C THR A 361 8.12 -29.77 -64.15
N SER A 362 7.23 -29.91 -63.18
CA SER A 362 7.05 -28.89 -62.14
C SER A 362 7.97 -29.25 -60.96
N LEU A 363 9.27 -29.31 -61.24
CA LEU A 363 10.28 -29.15 -60.20
C LEU A 363 10.37 -27.65 -59.91
N THR A 364 10.05 -27.30 -58.66
CA THR A 364 10.67 -26.20 -57.92
C THR A 364 10.68 -24.82 -58.59
N ARG A 365 9.58 -24.07 -58.47
CA ARG A 365 9.62 -22.59 -58.48
C ARG A 365 8.56 -21.98 -57.54
N GLY A 366 8.25 -22.66 -56.44
CA GLY A 366 7.48 -22.12 -55.33
C GLY A 366 8.38 -21.68 -54.17
N GLY A 367 9.45 -22.44 -53.90
CA GLY A 367 10.43 -22.13 -52.85
C GLY A 367 11.27 -20.87 -53.15
N GLU A 368 11.83 -20.74 -54.36
CA GLU A 368 12.66 -19.56 -54.72
C GLU A 368 11.90 -18.24 -54.60
N ALA A 369 10.64 -18.19 -55.04
CA ALA A 369 9.82 -16.98 -54.94
C ALA A 369 9.42 -16.66 -53.48
N ALA A 370 9.15 -17.68 -52.65
CA ALA A 370 8.84 -17.49 -51.24
C ALA A 370 10.07 -17.06 -50.40
N VAL A 371 11.26 -17.53 -50.78
CA VAL A 371 12.53 -17.11 -50.17
C VAL A 371 12.89 -15.68 -50.56
N GLU A 372 12.70 -15.29 -51.82
CA GLU A 372 12.90 -13.91 -52.29
C GLU A 372 11.94 -12.93 -51.58
N ASP A 373 10.65 -13.27 -51.52
CA ASP A 373 9.61 -12.49 -50.83
C ASP A 373 9.89 -12.34 -49.33
N ALA A 374 10.28 -13.43 -48.64
CA ALA A 374 10.69 -13.38 -47.23
C ALA A 374 11.97 -12.53 -47.00
N GLY A 375 12.87 -12.47 -47.97
CA GLY A 375 14.07 -11.62 -47.94
C GLY A 375 13.74 -10.13 -48.08
N ASP A 376 12.80 -9.79 -48.96
CA ASP A 376 12.30 -8.43 -49.14
C ASP A 376 11.54 -7.95 -47.89
N THR A 377 10.69 -8.79 -47.29
CA THR A 377 10.01 -8.50 -46.02
C THR A 377 11.02 -8.25 -44.90
N LEU A 378 12.08 -9.07 -44.78
CA LEU A 378 13.14 -8.86 -43.78
C LEU A 378 13.82 -7.50 -43.96
N THR A 379 14.09 -7.09 -45.20
CA THR A 379 14.72 -5.79 -45.51
C THR A 379 13.83 -4.62 -45.10
N LEU A 380 12.53 -4.70 -45.37
CA LEU A 380 11.55 -3.70 -44.92
C LEU A 380 11.49 -3.62 -43.39
N VAL A 381 11.41 -4.77 -42.72
CA VAL A 381 11.38 -4.85 -41.25
C VAL A 381 12.66 -4.28 -40.61
N GLN A 382 13.83 -4.53 -41.21
CA GLN A 382 15.08 -3.90 -40.76
C GLN A 382 15.05 -2.38 -40.90
N SER A 383 14.44 -1.85 -41.97
CA SER A 383 14.28 -0.41 -42.15
C SER A 383 13.35 0.21 -41.10
N PHE A 384 12.21 -0.44 -40.80
CA PHE A 384 11.27 0.00 -39.77
C PHE A 384 11.91 -0.05 -38.38
N ALA A 385 12.65 -1.12 -38.09
CA ALA A 385 13.39 -1.28 -36.83
C ALA A 385 14.42 -0.16 -36.63
N ALA A 386 15.15 0.22 -37.68
CA ALA A 386 16.10 1.33 -37.63
C ALA A 386 15.38 2.68 -37.41
N THR A 387 14.24 2.91 -38.05
CA THR A 387 13.42 4.11 -37.84
C THR A 387 12.95 4.21 -36.39
N LEU A 388 12.43 3.11 -35.82
CA LEU A 388 12.02 3.06 -34.42
C LEU A 388 13.18 3.35 -33.47
N GLU A 389 14.37 2.80 -33.72
CA GLU A 389 15.54 3.03 -32.89
C GLU A 389 15.96 4.51 -32.88
N ILE A 390 15.98 5.14 -34.06
CA ILE A 390 16.27 6.57 -34.24
C ILE A 390 15.22 7.43 -33.52
N ALA A 391 13.94 7.11 -33.70
CA ALA A 391 12.85 7.84 -33.07
C ALA A 391 12.94 7.74 -31.53
N ALA A 392 13.19 6.54 -31.01
CA ALA A 392 13.34 6.31 -29.58
C ALA A 392 14.60 7.00 -28.99
N ASP A 393 15.68 7.13 -29.75
CA ASP A 393 16.85 7.94 -29.35
C ASP A 393 16.56 9.44 -29.35
N ALA A 394 15.81 9.94 -30.34
CA ALA A 394 15.38 11.33 -30.36
C ALA A 394 14.50 11.67 -29.13
N CYS A 395 13.67 10.72 -28.69
CA CYS A 395 12.85 10.89 -27.48
C CYS A 395 13.69 11.12 -26.23
N ALA A 396 14.87 10.49 -26.11
CA ALA A 396 15.75 10.63 -24.94
C ALA A 396 16.23 12.08 -24.70
N GLN A 397 16.08 12.99 -25.66
CA GLN A 397 16.33 14.42 -25.44
C GLN A 397 15.34 15.05 -24.44
N ASN A 398 14.21 14.38 -24.15
CA ASN A 398 13.18 14.83 -23.22
C ASN A 398 13.24 14.12 -21.85
N LEU A 399 14.35 13.45 -21.49
CA LEU A 399 14.46 12.65 -20.25
C LEU A 399 14.15 13.43 -18.95
N SER A 400 14.32 14.75 -18.94
CA SER A 400 13.97 15.60 -17.80
C SER A 400 12.45 15.74 -17.57
N ASP A 401 11.64 15.33 -18.54
CA ASP A 401 10.19 15.41 -18.53
C ASP A 401 9.58 14.06 -18.95
N ALA A 402 9.22 13.26 -17.95
CA ALA A 402 8.68 11.93 -18.18
C ALA A 402 7.38 11.93 -19.01
N ASP A 403 6.56 12.98 -18.92
CA ASP A 403 5.33 13.09 -19.71
C ASP A 403 5.67 13.23 -21.21
N ARG A 404 6.58 14.15 -21.52
CA ARG A 404 7.03 14.41 -22.89
C ARG A 404 7.86 13.27 -23.48
N TYR A 405 8.65 12.59 -22.65
CA TYR A 405 9.40 11.40 -23.03
C TYR A 405 8.47 10.22 -23.38
N LEU A 406 7.50 9.92 -22.52
CA LEU A 406 6.53 8.84 -22.75
C LEU A 406 5.59 9.15 -23.92
N ALA A 407 5.22 10.41 -24.12
CA ALA A 407 4.47 10.85 -25.30
C ALA A 407 5.22 10.53 -26.59
N CYS A 408 6.49 10.94 -26.67
CA CYS A 408 7.34 10.71 -27.83
C CYS A 408 7.54 9.20 -28.12
N LEU A 409 7.74 8.40 -27.07
CA LEU A 409 7.88 6.94 -27.22
C LEU A 409 6.57 6.29 -27.68
N SER A 410 5.42 6.78 -27.23
CA SER A 410 4.11 6.32 -27.69
C SER A 410 3.93 6.59 -29.19
N ASP A 411 4.28 7.79 -29.65
CA ASP A 411 4.21 8.15 -31.07
C ASP A 411 5.15 7.26 -31.92
N ALA A 412 6.39 7.05 -31.46
CA ALA A 412 7.35 6.18 -32.15
C ALA A 412 6.88 4.71 -32.25
N LEU A 413 6.23 4.19 -31.20
CA LEU A 413 5.64 2.84 -31.23
C LEU A 413 4.41 2.78 -32.15
N ASP A 414 3.62 3.86 -32.25
CA ASP A 414 2.47 3.92 -33.16
C ASP A 414 2.90 3.92 -34.63
N ASP A 415 3.91 4.72 -34.96
CA ASP A 415 4.50 4.79 -36.30
C ASP A 415 5.05 3.41 -36.72
N PHE A 416 5.84 2.76 -35.85
CA PHE A 416 6.35 1.41 -36.10
C PHE A 416 5.22 0.37 -36.26
N ALA A 417 4.16 0.47 -35.46
CA ALA A 417 3.02 -0.42 -35.61
C ALA A 417 2.27 -0.20 -36.93
N ASN A 418 2.16 1.04 -37.39
CA ASN A 418 1.52 1.37 -38.67
C ASN A 418 2.34 0.88 -39.87
N GLU A 419 3.68 0.98 -39.79
CA GLU A 419 4.59 0.41 -40.79
C GLU A 419 4.46 -1.12 -40.85
N LEU A 420 4.38 -1.80 -39.70
CA LEU A 420 4.19 -3.26 -39.64
C LEU A 420 2.80 -3.72 -40.13
N ASP A 421 1.76 -2.92 -39.89
CA ASP A 421 0.40 -3.18 -40.36
C ASP A 421 0.32 -3.13 -41.90
N ALA A 422 1.08 -2.22 -42.51
CA ALA A 422 1.14 -2.03 -43.96
C ALA A 422 1.75 -3.23 -44.71
N ILE A 423 2.58 -4.03 -44.02
CA ILE A 423 3.20 -5.25 -44.56
C ILE A 423 2.62 -6.53 -43.93
N SER A 424 1.49 -6.43 -43.23
CA SER A 424 0.96 -7.53 -42.40
C SER A 424 0.64 -8.83 -43.17
N THR A 425 0.37 -8.74 -44.47
CA THR A 425 0.15 -9.89 -45.36
C THR A 425 1.44 -10.59 -45.78
N ASP A 426 2.56 -9.89 -45.69
CA ASP A 426 3.88 -10.33 -46.16
C ASP A 426 4.75 -10.79 -44.98
N LEU A 427 4.25 -10.60 -43.74
CA LEU A 427 4.88 -11.09 -42.53
C LEU A 427 4.77 -12.62 -42.43
N PRO A 428 5.76 -13.28 -41.81
CA PRO A 428 5.72 -14.71 -41.53
C PRO A 428 4.43 -15.16 -40.81
N PRO A 429 3.91 -16.37 -41.08
CA PRO A 429 2.75 -16.91 -40.38
C PRO A 429 2.91 -16.85 -38.86
N GLY A 430 1.88 -16.39 -38.15
CA GLY A 430 1.91 -16.15 -36.71
C GLY A 430 2.33 -14.73 -36.30
N LEU A 431 2.73 -13.86 -37.25
CA LEU A 431 3.01 -12.45 -37.01
C LEU A 431 1.90 -11.49 -37.47
N GLU A 432 0.74 -12.00 -37.90
CA GLU A 432 -0.40 -11.20 -38.38
C GLU A 432 -0.91 -10.22 -37.30
N ASN A 433 -0.59 -10.52 -36.03
CA ASN A 433 -0.98 -9.74 -34.86
C ASN A 433 0.13 -8.82 -34.31
N VAL A 434 1.32 -8.77 -34.89
CA VAL A 434 2.44 -7.98 -34.32
C VAL A 434 2.09 -6.50 -34.22
N ALA A 435 1.50 -5.91 -35.25
CA ALA A 435 1.10 -4.50 -35.22
C ALA A 435 0.13 -4.23 -34.05
N ARG A 436 -0.79 -5.17 -33.77
CA ARG A 436 -1.69 -5.11 -32.61
C ARG A 436 -0.95 -5.24 -31.27
N ILE A 437 0.06 -6.10 -31.19
CA ILE A 437 0.90 -6.27 -29.99
C ILE A 437 1.65 -4.96 -29.70
N VAL A 438 2.26 -4.33 -30.71
CA VAL A 438 2.97 -3.04 -30.55
C VAL A 438 1.99 -1.92 -30.18
N ARG A 439 0.80 -1.85 -30.81
CA ARG A 439 -0.27 -0.90 -30.43
C ARG A 439 -0.75 -1.11 -28.99
N THR A 440 -0.76 -2.35 -28.51
CA THR A 440 -1.10 -2.65 -27.11
C THR A 440 -0.05 -2.08 -26.16
N ALA A 441 1.25 -2.24 -26.48
CA ALA A 441 2.33 -1.63 -25.70
C ALA A 441 2.24 -0.10 -25.67
N ARG A 442 1.94 0.52 -26.81
CA ARG A 442 1.67 1.95 -26.94
C ARG A 442 0.52 2.39 -26.02
N VAL A 443 -0.65 1.75 -26.13
CA VAL A 443 -1.82 2.10 -25.30
C VAL A 443 -1.52 1.97 -23.81
N GLN A 444 -0.76 0.96 -23.40
CA GLN A 444 -0.35 0.83 -22.00
C GLN A 444 0.65 1.91 -21.57
N THR A 445 1.55 2.32 -22.47
CA THR A 445 2.46 3.47 -22.26
C THR A 445 1.68 4.77 -22.09
N ASP A 446 0.64 5.00 -22.89
CA ASP A 446 -0.27 6.15 -22.75
C ASP A 446 -1.06 6.13 -21.45
N ARG A 447 -1.51 4.94 -21.01
CA ARG A 447 -2.19 4.78 -19.72
C ARG A 447 -1.25 5.06 -18.54
N ALA A 448 -0.01 4.58 -18.60
CA ALA A 448 1.00 4.86 -17.59
C ALA A 448 1.26 6.36 -17.47
N ARG A 449 1.41 7.04 -18.62
CA ARG A 449 1.52 8.50 -18.71
C ARG A 449 0.31 9.22 -18.10
N ALA A 450 -0.91 8.84 -18.47
CA ALA A 450 -2.14 9.46 -17.96
C ALA A 450 -2.31 9.28 -16.45
N ARG A 451 -1.98 8.09 -15.91
CA ARG A 451 -1.98 7.83 -14.46
C ARG A 451 -0.96 8.71 -13.73
N ALA A 452 0.26 8.82 -14.26
CA ALA A 452 1.26 9.70 -13.70
C ALA A 452 0.80 11.16 -13.67
N ASN A 453 0.23 11.68 -14.75
CA ASN A 453 -0.26 13.06 -14.80
C ASN A 453 -1.35 13.34 -13.77
N THR A 454 -2.28 12.40 -13.58
CA THR A 454 -3.29 12.50 -12.52
C THR A 454 -2.66 12.51 -11.12
N ARG A 455 -1.69 11.62 -10.86
CA ARG A 455 -0.98 11.55 -9.57
C ARG A 455 -0.11 12.78 -9.30
N LEU A 456 0.51 13.34 -10.34
CA LEU A 456 1.37 14.53 -10.24
C LEU A 456 0.59 15.78 -9.81
N ALA A 457 -0.71 15.88 -10.16
CA ALA A 457 -1.56 17.00 -9.76
C ALA A 457 -1.76 17.10 -8.22
N GLY A 458 -1.65 15.98 -7.51
CA GLY A 458 -1.78 15.91 -6.05
C GLY A 458 -0.45 15.84 -5.29
N ALA A 459 0.69 15.83 -6.00
CA ALA A 459 2.01 15.63 -5.38
C ALA A 459 2.55 16.93 -4.76
N THR A 460 2.79 16.91 -3.44
CA THR A 460 3.22 18.10 -2.68
C THR A 460 4.73 18.21 -2.52
N THR A 461 5.48 17.13 -2.76
CA THR A 461 6.95 17.07 -2.60
C THR A 461 7.67 16.63 -3.88
N ASP A 462 8.94 17.01 -4.02
CA ASP A 462 9.78 16.55 -5.14
C ASP A 462 10.00 15.05 -5.12
N ALA A 463 10.21 14.46 -3.94
CA ALA A 463 10.38 13.01 -3.77
C ALA A 463 9.15 12.21 -4.28
N GLN A 464 7.95 12.71 -4.02
CA GLN A 464 6.72 12.09 -4.56
C GLN A 464 6.62 12.24 -6.08
N ARG A 465 6.94 13.42 -6.63
CA ARG A 465 6.94 13.65 -8.08
C ARG A 465 7.93 12.72 -8.79
N ASP A 466 9.11 12.52 -8.22
CA ASP A 466 10.14 11.65 -8.79
C ASP A 466 9.81 10.16 -8.65
N ALA A 467 9.15 9.75 -7.55
CA ALA A 467 8.58 8.41 -7.42
C ALA A 467 7.52 8.13 -8.49
N ILE A 468 6.57 9.06 -8.68
CA ILE A 468 5.50 8.93 -9.69
C ILE A 468 6.08 8.82 -11.11
N ARG A 469 7.11 9.62 -11.43
CA ARG A 469 7.79 9.55 -12.74
C ARG A 469 8.48 8.21 -12.95
N ARG A 470 9.22 7.70 -11.95
CA ARG A 470 9.88 6.40 -12.03
C ARG A 470 8.89 5.24 -12.15
N ASP A 471 7.77 5.30 -11.43
CA ASP A 471 6.69 4.31 -11.54
C ASP A 471 6.16 4.23 -12.99
N ALA A 472 5.86 5.37 -13.60
CA ALA A 472 5.34 5.41 -14.97
C ALA A 472 6.34 4.91 -16.02
N LEU A 473 7.63 5.24 -15.86
CA LEU A 473 8.68 4.71 -16.72
C LEU A 473 8.86 3.19 -16.55
N SER A 474 8.71 2.68 -15.31
CA SER A 474 8.75 1.24 -15.02
C SER A 474 7.55 0.51 -15.62
N GLU A 475 6.37 1.11 -15.56
CA GLU A 475 5.14 0.55 -16.12
C GLU A 475 5.15 0.52 -17.65
N ALA A 476 5.62 1.60 -18.29
CA ALA A 476 5.86 1.64 -19.73
C ALA A 476 6.89 0.59 -20.17
N ARG A 477 7.97 0.41 -19.40
CA ARG A 477 8.97 -0.64 -19.65
C ARG A 477 8.36 -2.03 -19.58
N ALA A 478 7.52 -2.29 -18.58
CA ALA A 478 6.84 -3.57 -18.45
C ALA A 478 5.95 -3.86 -19.67
N ALA A 479 5.19 -2.87 -20.15
CA ALA A 479 4.38 -3.01 -21.35
C ALA A 479 5.20 -3.36 -22.60
N VAL A 480 6.34 -2.68 -22.82
CA VAL A 480 7.24 -2.94 -23.95
C VAL A 480 7.92 -4.31 -23.82
N SER A 481 8.29 -4.72 -22.60
CA SER A 481 8.87 -6.05 -22.33
C SER A 481 7.86 -7.17 -22.60
N THR A 482 6.60 -6.99 -22.24
CA THR A 482 5.52 -7.94 -22.56
C THR A 482 5.35 -8.06 -24.06
N ALA A 483 5.31 -6.94 -24.79
CA ALA A 483 5.21 -6.95 -26.24
C ALA A 483 6.37 -7.69 -26.92
N SER A 484 7.62 -7.46 -26.49
CA SER A 484 8.78 -8.21 -26.99
C SER A 484 8.65 -9.72 -26.73
N SER A 485 8.22 -10.11 -25.53
CA SER A 485 7.99 -11.52 -25.18
C SER A 485 6.94 -12.17 -26.09
N GLU A 486 5.80 -11.49 -26.31
CA GLU A 486 4.74 -11.97 -27.20
C GLU A 486 5.22 -12.10 -28.65
N ILE A 487 6.02 -11.14 -29.14
CA ILE A 487 6.59 -11.21 -30.50
C ILE A 487 7.56 -12.39 -30.62
N ARG A 488 8.39 -12.67 -29.59
CA ARG A 488 9.32 -13.82 -29.62
C ARG A 488 8.61 -15.17 -29.55
N LYS A 489 7.40 -15.26 -29.00
CA LYS A 489 6.60 -16.50 -29.05
C LYS A 489 6.25 -16.90 -30.49
N ALA A 490 6.21 -15.96 -31.43
CA ALA A 490 6.00 -16.27 -32.84
C ALA A 490 7.14 -17.08 -33.47
N ILE A 491 8.36 -17.08 -32.88
CA ILE A 491 9.50 -17.86 -33.37
C ILE A 491 9.19 -19.37 -33.37
N SER A 492 8.37 -19.86 -32.43
CA SER A 492 8.01 -21.29 -32.38
C SER A 492 7.07 -21.74 -33.50
N PHE A 493 6.46 -20.80 -34.23
CA PHE A 493 5.51 -21.07 -35.33
C PHE A 493 6.16 -21.09 -36.71
N ALA A 494 7.44 -20.72 -36.84
CA ALA A 494 8.19 -20.80 -38.09
C ALA A 494 8.55 -22.27 -38.43
N ARG A 495 7.55 -23.04 -38.89
CA ARG A 495 7.73 -24.40 -39.44
C ARG A 495 7.45 -24.38 -40.93
N ALA A 496 8.51 -24.31 -41.74
CA ALA A 496 8.44 -24.54 -43.17
C ALA A 496 9.36 -25.72 -43.54
N ASP A 497 9.04 -26.41 -44.64
CA ASP A 497 9.84 -27.53 -45.16
C ASP A 497 11.17 -27.05 -45.78
N ASP A 498 11.34 -25.73 -45.98
CA ASP A 498 12.54 -25.10 -46.53
C ASP A 498 13.39 -24.42 -45.43
N PRO A 499 14.63 -24.88 -45.18
CA PRO A 499 15.52 -24.31 -44.15
C PRO A 499 15.89 -22.84 -44.36
N GLU A 500 15.98 -22.38 -45.61
CA GLU A 500 16.35 -21.00 -45.94
C GLU A 500 15.21 -20.03 -45.60
N LEU A 501 13.98 -20.44 -45.93
CA LEU A 501 12.76 -19.72 -45.56
C LEU A 501 12.58 -19.62 -44.03
N VAL A 502 12.83 -20.71 -43.29
CA VAL A 502 12.77 -20.70 -41.82
C VAL A 502 13.81 -19.75 -41.22
N SER A 503 15.01 -19.67 -41.81
CA SER A 503 16.06 -18.75 -41.37
C SER A 503 15.65 -17.29 -41.57
N LEU A 504 15.07 -16.94 -42.72
CA LEU A 504 14.59 -15.59 -43.02
C LEU A 504 13.41 -15.21 -42.11
N GLN A 505 12.42 -16.08 -41.94
CA GLN A 505 11.29 -15.85 -41.05
C GLN A 505 11.73 -15.64 -39.59
N SER A 506 12.67 -16.46 -39.12
CA SER A 506 13.25 -16.32 -37.77
C SER A 506 14.03 -14.99 -37.62
N ALA A 507 14.76 -14.57 -38.66
CA ALA A 507 15.46 -13.29 -38.67
C ALA A 507 14.48 -12.10 -38.64
N THR A 508 13.34 -12.20 -39.33
CA THR A 508 12.28 -11.17 -39.33
C THR A 508 11.70 -11.01 -37.94
N VAL A 509 11.29 -12.11 -37.29
CA VAL A 509 10.74 -12.09 -35.93
C VAL A 509 11.78 -11.54 -34.93
N THR A 510 13.03 -11.97 -35.05
CA THR A 510 14.13 -11.51 -34.18
C THR A 510 14.39 -10.01 -34.34
N THR A 511 14.32 -9.49 -35.57
CA THR A 511 14.52 -8.07 -35.86
C THR A 511 13.43 -7.21 -35.23
N ILE A 512 12.16 -7.61 -35.34
CA ILE A 512 11.03 -6.91 -34.72
C ILE A 512 11.16 -6.93 -33.20
N ALA A 513 11.44 -8.10 -32.61
CA ALA A 513 11.61 -8.23 -31.17
C ALA A 513 12.77 -7.36 -30.66
N ALA A 514 13.91 -7.38 -31.35
CA ALA A 514 15.08 -6.57 -30.99
C ALA A 514 14.81 -5.05 -31.07
N ALA A 515 14.03 -4.61 -32.05
CA ALA A 515 13.63 -3.21 -32.17
C ALA A 515 12.78 -2.76 -30.96
N VAL A 516 11.79 -3.59 -30.57
CA VAL A 516 10.95 -3.34 -29.38
C VAL A 516 11.77 -3.44 -28.09
N ASP A 517 12.72 -4.38 -27.99
CA ASP A 517 13.65 -4.47 -26.87
C ASP A 517 14.53 -3.24 -26.72
N SER A 518 14.99 -2.66 -27.82
CA SER A 518 15.80 -1.43 -27.81
C SER A 518 15.05 -0.30 -27.12
N VAL A 519 13.74 -0.15 -27.37
CA VAL A 519 12.87 0.79 -26.66
C VAL A 519 12.81 0.46 -25.16
N GLY A 520 12.68 -0.83 -24.80
CA GLY A 520 12.70 -1.28 -23.41
C GLY A 520 14.03 -0.99 -22.68
N ILE A 521 15.16 -1.09 -23.37
CA ILE A 521 16.48 -0.75 -22.85
C ILE A 521 16.60 0.76 -22.61
N LYS A 522 16.12 1.59 -23.55
CA LYS A 522 16.11 3.06 -23.39
C LYS A 522 15.22 3.47 -22.21
N LEU A 523 14.06 2.84 -22.04
CA LEU A 523 13.20 3.01 -20.85
C LEU A 523 13.93 2.58 -19.56
N SER A 524 14.66 1.45 -19.57
CA SER A 524 15.44 1.01 -18.41
C SER A 524 16.52 2.02 -18.00
N ARG A 525 17.14 2.71 -18.96
CA ARG A 525 18.12 3.76 -18.66
C ARG A 525 17.43 4.99 -18.06
N ALA A 526 16.24 5.34 -18.55
CA ALA A 526 15.44 6.45 -18.02
C ALA A 526 14.97 6.23 -16.57
N VAL A 527 14.66 4.99 -16.17
CA VAL A 527 14.25 4.66 -14.79
C VAL A 527 15.40 4.83 -13.78
N GLY A 528 16.66 4.68 -14.23
CA GLY A 528 17.86 4.73 -13.39
C GLY A 528 18.63 6.05 -13.43
N LEU A 529 18.11 7.08 -14.08
CA LEU A 529 18.66 8.44 -14.14
C LEU A 529 18.12 9.34 -13.03
#